data_AF-A0A0F8FGD8-F1
#
_entry.id   AF-A0A0F8FGD8-F1
#
_cell.length_a   1.000
_cell.length_b   1.000
_cell.length_c   1.000
_cell.angle_alpha   90.00
_cell.angle_beta   90.00
_cell.angle_gamma   90.00
#
_symmetry.space_group_name_H-M   'P 1'
#
loop_
_entity.id
_entity.type
_entity.pdbx_description
1 polymer ?
#
loop_
_entity_poly.entity_id
_entity_poly.type
_entity_poly.pdbx_seq_one_letter_code
_entity_poly.pdbx_strand_id
1 'polypeptide(L)'
;MANQEIFDKLRDAIVNQNIAGTAQLSKDALAAGIPAIDIITKGLSVGMKIIGEKFEAAEIFLPQIMMSAKAMNNAMEVLTPELEKTRKEGEETGLAITFVAEGDIHDIGHRLVTTMLGANG
;
A
#
# COMPACT_ATOMS: atom_id res chain seq x y z
N MET A 1 12.52 16.86 -5.80
CA MET A 1 12.53 17.42 -4.43
C MET A 1 11.12 17.49 -3.84
N ALA A 2 10.11 18.03 -4.54
CA ALA A 2 8.73 18.10 -4.03
C ALA A 2 8.08 16.73 -3.71
N ASN A 3 8.19 15.74 -4.61
CA ASN A 3 7.55 14.42 -4.38
C ASN A 3 8.23 13.61 -3.27
N GLN A 4 9.51 13.88 -2.98
CA GLN A 4 10.25 13.19 -1.92
C GLN A 4 9.64 13.49 -0.55
N GLU A 5 9.27 14.75 -0.30
CA GLU A 5 8.62 15.16 0.95
C GLU A 5 7.27 14.46 1.15
N ILE A 6 6.51 14.25 0.07
CA ILE A 6 5.24 13.51 0.12
C ILE A 6 5.49 12.03 0.43
N PHE A 7 6.50 11.40 -0.19
CA PHE A 7 6.87 10.02 0.12
C PHE A 7 7.34 9.87 1.57
N ASP A 8 8.12 10.82 2.08
CA ASP A 8 8.55 10.83 3.48
C ASP A 8 7.37 10.95 4.44
N LYS A 9 6.39 11.82 4.14
CA LYS A 9 5.14 11.92 4.94
C LYS A 9 4.34 10.63 4.94
N LEU A 10 4.21 9.96 3.79
CA LEU A 10 3.52 8.67 3.67
C LEU A 10 4.23 7.57 4.45
N ARG A 11 5.57 7.50 4.33
CA ARG A 11 6.41 6.59 5.12
C ARG A 11 6.20 6.82 6.61
N ASP A 12 6.32 8.06 7.05
CA ASP A 12 6.25 8.43 8.47
C ASP A 12 4.83 8.21 9.03
N ALA A 13 3.79 8.34 8.22
CA ALA A 13 2.43 8.01 8.62
C ALA A 13 2.26 6.52 8.97
N ILE A 14 2.91 5.62 8.22
CA ILE A 14 2.95 4.19 8.54
C ILE A 14 3.80 3.95 9.80
N VAL A 15 5.01 4.52 9.84
CA VAL A 15 5.96 4.32 10.95
C VAL A 15 5.42 4.82 12.30
N ASN A 16 4.56 5.84 12.29
CA ASN A 16 3.94 6.43 13.47
C ASN A 16 2.48 5.99 13.68
N GLN A 17 2.02 4.91 13.02
CA GLN A 17 0.69 4.33 13.21
C GLN A 17 -0.48 5.31 12.98
N ASN A 18 -0.33 6.28 12.06
CA ASN A 18 -1.33 7.31 11.80
C ASN A 18 -2.48 6.79 10.91
N ILE A 19 -3.35 5.95 11.48
CA ILE A 19 -4.46 5.29 10.77
C ILE A 19 -5.38 6.28 10.04
N ALA A 20 -5.70 7.41 10.69
CA ALA A 20 -6.63 8.40 10.14
C ALA A 20 -5.98 9.26 9.04
N GLY A 21 -4.71 9.65 9.24
CA GLY A 21 -4.00 10.55 8.33
C GLY A 21 -3.52 9.88 7.05
N THR A 22 -3.20 8.58 7.08
CA THR A 22 -2.63 7.88 5.91
C THR A 22 -3.56 7.90 4.70
N ALA A 23 -4.88 7.74 4.89
CA ALA A 23 -5.83 7.82 3.78
C ALA A 23 -5.86 9.22 3.14
N GLN A 24 -5.81 10.28 3.96
CA GLN A 24 -5.80 11.65 3.45
C GLN A 24 -4.49 11.96 2.72
N LEU A 25 -3.35 11.56 3.26
CA LEU A 25 -2.04 11.72 2.61
C LEU A 25 -1.98 11.00 1.26
N SER A 26 -2.58 9.82 1.15
CA SER A 26 -2.70 9.12 -0.14
C SER A 26 -3.55 9.90 -1.15
N LYS A 27 -4.66 10.52 -0.73
CA LYS A 27 -5.48 11.38 -1.58
C LYS A 27 -4.72 12.64 -2.02
N ASP A 28 -4.00 13.26 -1.11
CA ASP A 28 -3.22 14.46 -1.40
C ASP A 28 -2.08 14.16 -2.39
N ALA A 29 -1.43 13.00 -2.25
CA ALA A 29 -0.42 12.53 -3.17
C ALA A 29 -0.99 12.24 -4.57
N LEU A 30 -2.18 11.63 -4.66
CA LEU A 30 -2.90 11.47 -5.93
C LEU A 30 -3.25 12.82 -6.56
N ALA A 31 -3.76 13.77 -5.76
CA ALA A 31 -4.09 15.11 -6.22
C ALA A 31 -2.87 15.89 -6.71
N ALA A 32 -1.69 15.60 -6.17
CA ALA A 32 -0.41 16.12 -6.66
C ALA A 32 0.09 15.45 -7.96
N GLY A 33 -0.70 14.53 -8.55
CA GLY A 33 -0.38 13.84 -9.80
C GLY A 33 0.63 12.71 -9.66
N ILE A 34 0.85 12.20 -8.44
CA ILE A 34 1.76 11.07 -8.23
C ILE A 34 1.02 9.76 -8.57
N PRO A 35 1.60 8.88 -9.40
CA PRO A 35 1.00 7.58 -9.71
C PRO A 35 0.75 6.76 -8.44
N ALA A 36 -0.40 6.08 -8.36
CA ALA A 36 -0.76 5.25 -7.21
C ALA A 36 0.31 4.20 -6.86
N ILE A 37 0.92 3.57 -7.88
CA ILE A 37 2.00 2.59 -7.69
C ILE A 37 3.25 3.21 -7.04
N ASP A 38 3.55 4.47 -7.34
CA ASP A 38 4.69 5.18 -6.76
C ASP A 38 4.42 5.56 -5.30
N ILE A 39 3.18 5.95 -4.97
CA ILE A 39 2.72 6.21 -3.60
C ILE A 39 2.93 4.96 -2.73
N ILE A 40 2.55 3.79 -3.26
CA ILE A 40 2.71 2.51 -2.58
C ILE A 40 4.20 2.19 -2.43
N THR A 41 4.93 2.06 -3.54
CA THR A 41 6.28 1.50 -3.54
C THR A 41 7.34 2.42 -2.92
N LYS A 42 7.23 3.73 -3.12
CA LYS A 42 8.24 4.72 -2.66
C LYS A 42 7.88 5.37 -1.33
N GLY A 43 6.63 5.29 -0.89
CA GLY A 43 6.17 5.83 0.39
C GLY A 43 5.75 4.75 1.37
N LEU A 44 4.57 4.17 1.16
CA LEU A 44 3.91 3.30 2.14
C LEU A 44 4.69 2.00 2.41
N SER A 45 5.18 1.34 1.36
CA SER A 45 5.99 0.12 1.46
C SER A 45 7.31 0.35 2.19
N VAL A 46 7.93 1.52 2.01
CA VAL A 46 9.14 1.91 2.75
C VAL A 46 8.83 2.03 4.25
N GLY A 47 7.68 2.61 4.61
CA GLY A 47 7.23 2.67 5.99
C GLY A 47 6.97 1.28 6.59
N MET A 48 6.34 0.38 5.83
CA MET A 48 6.09 -0.99 6.28
C MET A 48 7.38 -1.78 6.50
N LYS A 49 8.39 -1.56 5.65
CA LYS A 49 9.72 -2.17 5.82
C LYS A 49 10.35 -1.76 7.15
N ILE A 50 10.32 -0.46 7.49
CA ILE A 50 10.85 0.06 8.76
C ILE A 50 10.10 -0.54 9.95
N ILE A 51 8.77 -0.68 9.85
CA ILE A 51 7.98 -1.33 10.90
C ILE A 51 8.40 -2.79 11.11
N GLY A 52 8.66 -3.53 10.02
CA GLY A 52 9.19 -4.89 10.09
C GLY A 52 10.55 -4.94 10.80
N GLU A 53 11.49 -4.09 10.39
CA GLU A 53 12.83 -3.99 10.99
C GLU A 53 12.76 -3.66 12.49
N LYS A 54 11.88 -2.73 12.89
CA LYS A 54 11.67 -2.37 14.30
C LYS A 54 11.08 -3.51 15.13
N PHE A 55 10.19 -4.31 14.54
CA PHE A 55 9.61 -5.45 15.23
C PHE A 55 10.62 -6.58 15.40
N GLU A 56 11.42 -6.86 14.37
CA GLU A 56 12.54 -7.82 14.44
C GLU A 56 13.58 -7.42 15.50
N ALA A 57 13.85 -6.11 15.62
CA ALA A 57 14.72 -5.54 16.65
C ALA A 57 14.08 -5.46 18.05
N ALA A 58 12.83 -5.92 18.22
CA ALA A 58 12.05 -5.82 19.45
C ALA A 58 11.89 -4.38 20.00
N GLU A 59 11.93 -3.37 19.12
CA GLU A 59 11.67 -1.97 19.47
C GLU A 59 10.17 -1.66 19.56
N ILE A 60 9.36 -2.42 18.82
CA ILE A 60 7.90 -2.33 18.81
C ILE A 60 7.30 -3.73 18.94
N PHE A 61 6.00 -3.80 19.22
CA PHE A 61 5.28 -5.05 19.43
C PHE A 61 4.10 -5.18 18.46
N LEU A 62 3.39 -6.30 18.59
CA LEU A 62 2.26 -6.65 17.73
C LEU A 62 1.18 -5.54 17.61
N PRO A 63 0.81 -4.79 18.68
CA PRO A 63 -0.16 -3.70 18.54
C PRO A 63 0.25 -2.63 17.53
N GLN A 64 1.54 -2.24 17.51
CA GLN A 64 2.05 -1.24 16.58
C GLN A 64 2.05 -1.76 15.14
N ILE A 65 2.38 -3.04 14.93
CA ILE A 65 2.23 -3.68 13.62
C ILE A 65 0.78 -3.64 13.16
N MET A 66 -0.16 -4.05 14.01
CA MET A 66 -1.58 -4.09 13.65
C MET A 66 -2.12 -2.71 13.26
N MET A 67 -1.73 -1.66 13.99
CA MET A 67 -2.10 -0.29 13.65
C MET A 67 -1.47 0.17 12.33
N SER A 68 -0.20 -0.15 12.09
CA SER A 68 0.49 0.18 10.83
C SER A 68 -0.13 -0.56 9.63
N ALA A 69 -0.51 -1.82 9.81
CA ALA A 69 -1.26 -2.60 8.83
C ALA A 69 -2.65 -2.02 8.58
N LYS A 70 -3.35 -1.52 9.60
CA LYS A 70 -4.63 -0.84 9.42
C LYS A 70 -4.47 0.48 8.66
N ALA A 71 -3.43 1.25 8.95
CA ALA A 71 -3.10 2.46 8.20
C ALA A 71 -2.82 2.17 6.71
N MET A 72 -2.06 1.10 6.42
CA MET A 72 -1.80 0.63 5.07
C MET A 72 -3.08 0.21 4.35
N ASN A 73 -3.97 -0.55 5.00
CA ASN A 73 -5.26 -0.93 4.43
C ASN A 73 -6.12 0.29 4.06
N ASN A 74 -6.20 1.30 4.93
CA ASN A 74 -6.94 2.53 4.64
C ASN A 74 -6.35 3.29 3.43
N ALA A 75 -5.03 3.25 3.22
CA ALA A 75 -4.43 3.78 2.00
C ALA A 75 -4.79 2.94 0.77
N MET A 76 -4.75 1.62 0.86
CA MET A 76 -5.09 0.73 -0.25
C MET A 76 -6.55 0.92 -0.70
N GLU A 77 -7.49 1.15 0.22
CA GLU A 77 -8.89 1.50 -0.12
C GLU A 77 -9.01 2.76 -1.00
N VAL A 78 -8.06 3.69 -0.88
CA VAL A 78 -7.99 4.90 -1.71
C VAL A 78 -7.27 4.64 -3.04
N LEU A 79 -6.20 3.84 -3.02
CA LEU A 79 -5.29 3.68 -4.16
C LEU A 79 -5.72 2.58 -5.14
N THR A 80 -6.39 1.52 -4.66
CA THR A 80 -6.88 0.42 -5.49
C THR A 80 -7.78 0.89 -6.63
N PRO A 81 -8.80 1.76 -6.41
CA PRO A 81 -9.62 2.26 -7.51
C PRO A 81 -8.83 3.03 -8.57
N GLU A 82 -7.76 3.72 -8.18
CA GLU A 82 -6.90 4.44 -9.13
C GLU A 82 -6.00 3.49 -9.94
N LEU A 83 -5.58 2.37 -9.35
CA LEU A 83 -4.85 1.32 -10.09
C LEU A 83 -5.77 0.66 -11.13
N GLU A 84 -7.02 0.40 -10.78
CA GLU A 84 -8.00 -0.24 -11.68
C GLU A 84 -8.38 0.66 -12.86
N LYS A 85 -8.33 1.99 -12.73
CA LYS A 85 -8.55 2.91 -13.86
C LYS A 85 -7.52 2.78 -14.98
N THR A 86 -6.36 2.18 -14.70
CA THR A 86 -5.36 1.88 -15.73
C THR A 86 -5.71 0.66 -16.56
N ARG A 87 -6.85 0.00 -16.28
CA ARG A 87 -7.35 -1.16 -17.02
C ARG A 87 -7.44 -0.89 -18.50
N LYS A 88 -6.73 -1.70 -19.28
CA LYS A 88 -6.84 -1.72 -20.74
C LYS A 88 -8.06 -2.56 -21.12
N GLU A 89 -9.10 -1.92 -21.64
CA GLU A 89 -10.28 -2.64 -22.14
C GLU A 89 -9.95 -3.43 -23.41
N GLY A 90 -10.36 -4.71 -23.46
CA GLY A 90 -10.25 -5.56 -24.65
C GLY A 90 -8.96 -6.38 -24.79
N GLU A 91 -8.03 -6.28 -23.84
CA GLU A 91 -6.78 -7.07 -23.82
C GLU A 91 -6.81 -8.17 -22.75
N GLU A 92 -7.81 -9.06 -22.74
CA GLU A 92 -7.80 -10.23 -21.82
C GLU A 92 -6.69 -11.20 -22.27
N THR A 93 -5.59 -11.24 -21.52
CA THR A 93 -4.40 -12.08 -21.76
C THR A 93 -4.52 -13.47 -21.13
N GLY A 94 -5.39 -13.65 -20.13
CA GLY A 94 -5.67 -14.95 -19.53
C GLY A 94 -6.40 -14.89 -18.19
N LEU A 95 -6.55 -16.06 -17.55
CA LEU A 95 -7.14 -16.20 -16.22
C LEU A 95 -6.04 -16.37 -15.16
N ALA A 96 -5.98 -15.47 -14.19
CA ALA A 96 -5.12 -15.61 -13.01
C ALA A 96 -5.91 -16.15 -11.81
N ILE A 97 -5.41 -17.24 -11.21
CA ILE A 97 -5.90 -17.74 -9.92
C ILE A 97 -4.92 -17.29 -8.83
N THR A 98 -5.34 -16.34 -7.99
CA THR A 98 -4.52 -15.79 -6.90
C THR A 98 -5.05 -16.23 -5.54
N PHE A 99 -4.20 -16.75 -4.66
CA PHE A 99 -4.56 -17.18 -3.30
C PHE A 99 -3.47 -16.85 -2.28
N VAL A 100 -3.84 -16.87 -1.00
CA VAL A 100 -2.92 -16.86 0.15
C VAL A 100 -2.85 -18.28 0.70
N ALA A 101 -1.68 -18.70 1.19
CA ALA A 101 -1.48 -20.07 1.70
C ALA A 101 -2.38 -20.37 2.91
N GLU A 102 -2.71 -21.65 3.10
CA GLU A 102 -3.49 -22.09 4.26
C GLU A 102 -2.79 -21.71 5.57
N GLY A 103 -3.53 -21.09 6.49
CA GLY A 103 -3.00 -20.63 7.78
C GLY A 103 -2.32 -19.25 7.74
N ASP A 104 -2.18 -18.64 6.56
CA ASP A 104 -1.64 -17.28 6.41
C ASP A 104 -2.77 -16.26 6.19
N ILE A 105 -2.69 -15.13 6.89
CA ILE A 105 -3.67 -14.04 6.85
C ILE A 105 -3.12 -12.78 6.16
N HIS A 106 -1.85 -12.78 5.74
CA HIS A 106 -1.22 -11.61 5.14
C HIS A 106 -1.68 -11.44 3.68
N ASP A 107 -2.55 -10.46 3.46
CA ASP A 107 -3.26 -10.31 2.19
C ASP A 107 -3.03 -8.96 1.50
N ILE A 108 -2.35 -7.99 2.13
CA ILE A 108 -2.10 -6.65 1.55
C ILE A 108 -1.35 -6.76 0.21
N GLY A 109 -0.28 -7.57 0.18
CA GLY A 109 0.49 -7.80 -1.04
C GLY A 109 -0.27 -8.64 -2.07
N HIS A 110 -1.02 -9.65 -1.62
CA HIS A 110 -1.87 -10.48 -2.47
C HIS A 110 -2.91 -9.62 -3.21
N ARG A 111 -3.67 -8.78 -2.47
CA ARG A 111 -4.67 -7.87 -3.05
C ARG A 111 -4.05 -6.91 -4.06
N LEU A 112 -2.88 -6.33 -3.77
CA LEU A 112 -2.16 -5.47 -4.71
C LEU A 112 -1.83 -6.20 -6.02
N VAL A 113 -1.27 -7.42 -5.93
CA VAL A 113 -0.95 -8.22 -7.12
C VAL A 113 -2.21 -8.59 -7.90
N THR A 114 -3.28 -8.99 -7.22
CA THR A 114 -4.57 -9.31 -7.87
C THR A 114 -5.14 -8.11 -8.62
N THR A 115 -5.13 -6.92 -8.01
CA THR A 115 -5.56 -5.68 -8.67
C THR A 115 -4.68 -5.37 -9.89
N MET A 116 -3.35 -5.49 -9.75
CA MET A 116 -2.42 -5.21 -10.85
C MET A 116 -2.56 -6.18 -12.02
N LEU A 117 -2.80 -7.45 -11.75
CA LEU A 117 -3.08 -8.44 -12.79
C LEU A 117 -4.34 -8.05 -13.57
N GLY A 118 -5.48 -7.85 -12.90
CA GLY A 118 -6.73 -7.48 -13.58
C GLY A 118 -6.69 -6.14 -14.32
N ALA A 119 -5.84 -5.20 -13.89
CA ALA A 119 -5.63 -3.92 -14.58
C ALA A 119 -4.75 -4.05 -15.84
N ASN A 120 -3.94 -5.10 -15.99
CA ASN A 120 -3.02 -5.25 -17.13
C ASN A 120 -3.51 -6.25 -18.19
N GLY A 121 -4.76 -6.72 -18.06
CA GLY A 121 -5.31 -7.78 -18.91
C GLY A 121 -5.00 -9.16 -18.38
#